data_AF-A0AAJ8K707-F1
#
_entry.id   AF-A0AAJ8K707-F1
#
_cell.length_a   1.000
_cell.length_b   1.000
_cell.length_c   1.000
_cell.angle_alpha   90.00
_cell.angle_beta   90.00
_cell.angle_gamma   90.00
#
_symmetry.space_group_name_H-M   'P 1'
#
loop_
_entity.id
_entity.type
_entity.pdbx_description
1 polymer ?
#
loop_
_entity_poly.entity_id
_entity_poly.type
_entity_poly.pdbx_seq_one_letter_code
_entity_poly.pdbx_strand_id
1 'polypeptide(L)'
;MTPSIFHNNPDNKVLIRSNDGMIFRADRGRLVRASTFFSDMFEICERPTSTNDEAGPIDLEFSSDIIEVYLDIISSSVSPHLLQVNYYELKPVYELCSFTMSTEALSTVRDMLVVFADEAGEPWDLLNFASEHNDISLAKSTFVLCGPNEVSDILEGCPDEPSIKKAETKNCSSGTSISDHLGKSLYSMPFFSHQQSKQNEIRT
;
A
#
# COMPACT_ATOMS: atom_id res chain seq x y z
N MET A 1 -14.78 -14.44 22.79
CA MET A 1 -14.74 -13.12 22.14
C MET A 1 -16.16 -12.72 21.79
N THR A 2 -16.63 -11.60 22.32
CA THR A 2 -17.94 -11.02 21.97
C THR A 2 -17.71 -9.98 20.89
N PRO A 3 -18.40 -10.06 19.73
CA PRO A 3 -18.23 -9.07 18.66
C PRO A 3 -18.66 -7.68 19.16
N SER A 4 -17.83 -6.68 18.88
CA SER A 4 -18.02 -5.28 19.25
C SER A 4 -19.39 -4.75 18.80
N ILE A 5 -20.15 -4.16 19.73
CA ILE A 5 -21.58 -3.80 19.61
C ILE A 5 -21.81 -2.51 18.76
N PHE A 6 -20.76 -1.90 18.20
CA PHE A 6 -20.84 -0.56 17.58
C PHE A 6 -21.32 -0.50 16.12
N HIS A 7 -21.80 -1.61 15.52
CA HIS A 7 -22.21 -1.68 14.11
C HIS A 7 -23.73 -1.81 13.86
N ASN A 8 -24.58 -1.51 14.85
CA ASN A 8 -25.97 -2.00 14.87
C ASN A 8 -27.05 -0.97 14.45
N ASN A 9 -26.88 -0.24 13.35
CA ASN A 9 -28.00 0.46 12.70
C ASN A 9 -28.70 -0.51 11.72
N PRO A 10 -29.93 -1.00 11.98
CA PRO A 10 -30.54 -2.07 11.20
C PRO A 10 -30.81 -1.72 9.72
N ASP A 11 -30.99 -0.45 9.38
CA ASP A 11 -31.46 0.00 8.06
C ASP A 11 -30.32 0.43 7.11
N ASN A 12 -29.06 0.31 7.52
CA ASN A 12 -27.91 0.77 6.74
C ASN A 12 -26.74 -0.23 6.77
N LYS A 13 -27.07 -1.53 6.79
CA LYS A 13 -26.10 -2.61 6.91
C LYS A 13 -25.63 -3.09 5.56
N VAL A 14 -24.33 -3.27 5.45
CA VAL A 14 -23.67 -3.93 4.33
C VAL A 14 -23.04 -5.21 4.86
N LEU A 15 -23.19 -6.30 4.12
CA LEU A 15 -22.52 -7.56 4.40
C LEU A 15 -21.19 -7.59 3.66
N ILE A 16 -20.10 -7.86 4.38
CA ILE A 16 -18.77 -8.09 3.83
C ILE A 16 -18.39 -9.53 4.18
N ARG A 17 -17.84 -10.28 3.24
CA ARG A 17 -17.36 -11.64 3.46
C ARG A 17 -15.85 -11.70 3.25
N SER A 18 -15.14 -12.22 4.24
CA SER A 18 -13.70 -12.52 4.16
C SER A 18 -13.43 -13.76 3.32
N ASN A 19 -12.16 -13.96 2.95
CA ASN A 19 -11.71 -15.12 2.20
C ASN A 19 -11.85 -16.46 2.97
N ASP A 20 -11.86 -16.41 4.30
CA ASP A 20 -12.13 -17.54 5.20
C ASP A 20 -13.64 -17.78 5.46
N GLY A 21 -14.51 -17.00 4.79
CA GLY A 21 -15.95 -17.18 4.78
C GLY A 21 -16.71 -16.51 5.92
N MET A 22 -16.04 -15.78 6.80
CA MET A 22 -16.69 -15.01 7.87
C MET A 22 -17.46 -13.81 7.29
N ILE A 23 -18.65 -13.53 7.84
CA ILE A 23 -19.51 -12.43 7.39
C ILE A 23 -19.55 -11.32 8.44
N PHE A 24 -19.14 -10.14 8.02
CA PHE A 24 -19.17 -8.91 8.78
C PHE A 24 -20.40 -8.08 8.43
N ARG A 25 -20.97 -7.44 9.45
CA ARG A 25 -22.03 -6.43 9.29
C ARG A 25 -21.40 -5.07 9.52
N ALA A 26 -21.27 -4.29 8.45
CA ALA A 26 -20.69 -2.95 8.49
C ALA A 26 -21.75 -1.88 8.22
N ASP A 27 -21.53 -0.67 8.73
CA ASP A 27 -22.38 0.48 8.44
C ASP A 27 -21.98 1.10 7.09
N ARG A 28 -22.93 1.17 6.15
CA ARG A 28 -22.70 1.74 4.81
C ARG A 28 -22.18 3.18 4.88
N GLY A 29 -22.70 3.98 5.80
CA GLY A 29 -22.35 5.40 5.92
C GLY A 29 -20.89 5.59 6.32
N ARG A 30 -20.39 4.77 7.24
CA ARG A 30 -18.97 4.74 7.62
C ARG A 30 -18.08 4.28 6.48
N LEU A 31 -18.46 3.21 5.78
CA LEU A 31 -17.72 2.73 4.62
C LEU A 31 -17.62 3.82 3.53
N VAL A 32 -18.74 4.43 3.14
CA VAL A 32 -18.77 5.51 2.14
C VAL A 32 -17.92 6.71 2.58
N ARG A 33 -17.99 7.09 3.86
CA ARG A 33 -17.20 8.22 4.37
C ARG A 33 -15.70 7.93 4.36
N ALA A 34 -15.31 6.72 4.71
CA ALA A 34 -13.91 6.35 4.87
C ALA A 34 -13.25 5.84 3.59
N SER A 35 -14.00 5.59 2.51
CA SER A 35 -13.51 4.90 1.31
C SER A 35 -14.22 5.41 0.05
N THR A 36 -13.44 5.94 -0.89
CA THR A 36 -13.97 6.28 -2.22
C THR A 36 -14.38 5.04 -3.00
N PHE A 37 -13.66 3.92 -2.82
CA PHE A 37 -14.05 2.63 -3.42
C PHE A 37 -15.48 2.24 -3.05
N PHE A 38 -15.83 2.25 -1.75
CA PHE A 38 -17.17 1.91 -1.30
C PHE A 38 -18.19 2.98 -1.72
N SER A 39 -17.83 4.26 -1.70
CA SER A 39 -18.67 5.35 -2.21
C SER A 39 -19.10 5.10 -3.66
N ASP A 40 -18.12 4.91 -4.54
CA ASP A 40 -18.34 4.75 -5.98
C ASP A 40 -19.07 3.44 -6.27
N MET A 41 -18.68 2.33 -5.61
CA MET A 41 -19.32 1.03 -5.78
C MET A 41 -20.81 1.09 -5.40
N PHE A 42 -21.17 1.78 -4.32
CA PHE A 42 -22.58 1.89 -3.94
C PHE A 42 -23.38 2.88 -4.79
N GLU A 43 -22.74 3.86 -5.42
CA GLU A 43 -23.37 4.77 -6.37
C GLU A 43 -23.68 4.07 -7.69
N ILE A 44 -22.72 3.31 -8.24
CA ILE A 44 -22.85 2.64 -9.54
C ILE A 44 -23.83 1.46 -9.48
N CYS A 45 -23.77 0.65 -8.42
CA CYS A 45 -24.57 -0.58 -8.35
C CYS A 45 -26.03 -0.35 -7.96
N GLU A 46 -26.47 0.90 -7.73
CA GLU A 46 -27.79 1.25 -7.18
C GLU A 46 -28.21 0.30 -6.03
N ARG A 47 -27.25 -0.15 -5.19
CA ARG A 47 -27.53 -1.20 -4.21
C ARG A 47 -28.61 -0.67 -3.25
N PRO A 48 -29.80 -1.30 -3.20
CA PRO A 48 -30.87 -0.81 -2.36
C PRO A 48 -30.43 -0.85 -0.90
N THR A 49 -30.68 0.24 -0.19
CA THR A 49 -30.44 0.35 1.26
C THR A 49 -31.40 -0.52 2.08
N SER A 50 -32.43 -1.08 1.43
CA SER A 50 -33.41 -1.95 2.06
C SER A 50 -32.88 -3.37 2.21
N THR A 51 -33.03 -3.85 3.44
CA THR A 51 -32.69 -5.12 4.11
C THR A 51 -32.95 -6.46 3.40
N ASN A 52 -33.21 -6.48 2.10
CA ASN A 52 -33.38 -7.72 1.35
C ASN A 52 -32.04 -8.15 0.77
N ASP A 53 -31.58 -9.33 1.20
CA ASP A 53 -30.34 -10.05 0.90
C ASP A 53 -30.02 -10.28 -0.60
N GLU A 54 -30.73 -9.64 -1.53
CA GLU A 54 -30.63 -9.82 -2.99
C GLU A 54 -29.24 -9.45 -3.55
N ALA A 55 -28.54 -8.49 -2.94
CA ALA A 55 -27.24 -8.03 -3.44
C ALA A 55 -26.04 -8.90 -3.00
N GLY A 56 -26.25 -9.82 -2.05
CA GLY A 56 -25.20 -10.66 -1.48
C GLY A 56 -24.10 -9.90 -0.73
N PRO A 57 -23.22 -10.62 -0.01
CA PRO A 57 -22.05 -10.01 0.62
C PRO A 57 -21.07 -9.47 -0.43
N ILE A 58 -20.32 -8.45 -0.05
CA ILE A 58 -19.14 -8.00 -0.80
C ILE A 58 -17.99 -8.90 -0.40
N ASP A 59 -17.42 -9.59 -1.37
CA ASP A 59 -16.28 -10.47 -1.15
C ASP A 59 -14.98 -9.68 -1.13
N LEU A 60 -14.22 -9.82 -0.06
CA LEU A 60 -12.87 -9.29 0.08
C LEU A 60 -11.88 -10.43 0.21
N GLU A 61 -10.73 -10.33 -0.46
CA GLU A 61 -9.68 -11.37 -0.45
C GLU A 61 -8.81 -11.36 0.82
N PHE A 62 -9.29 -10.73 1.89
CA PHE A 62 -8.60 -10.59 3.17
C PHE A 62 -9.24 -11.51 4.22
N SER A 63 -8.45 -11.92 5.23
CA SER A 63 -8.95 -12.75 6.34
C SER A 63 -9.87 -11.96 7.26
N SER A 64 -10.62 -12.68 8.10
CA SER A 64 -11.51 -12.08 9.08
C SER A 64 -10.81 -11.08 9.99
N ASP A 65 -9.61 -11.44 10.46
CA ASP A 65 -8.86 -10.64 11.44
C ASP A 65 -8.44 -9.29 10.86
N ILE A 66 -8.01 -9.29 9.59
CA ILE A 66 -7.60 -8.06 8.87
C ILE A 66 -8.81 -7.16 8.61
N ILE A 67 -9.95 -7.74 8.22
CA ILE A 67 -11.18 -6.98 7.99
C ILE A 67 -11.70 -6.40 9.31
N GLU A 68 -11.63 -7.13 10.41
CA GLU A 68 -12.04 -6.64 11.74
C GLU A 68 -11.24 -5.40 12.13
N VAL A 69 -9.91 -5.46 12.04
CA VAL A 69 -9.03 -4.32 12.34
C VAL A 69 -9.33 -3.13 11.42
N TYR A 70 -9.50 -3.36 10.12
CA TYR A 70 -9.88 -2.30 9.18
C TYR A 70 -11.21 -1.64 9.56
N LEU A 71 -12.24 -2.45 9.87
CA LEU A 71 -13.55 -1.95 10.26
C LEU A 71 -13.49 -1.15 11.56
N ASP A 72 -12.64 -1.54 12.51
CA ASP A 72 -12.40 -0.81 13.75
C ASP A 72 -11.74 0.55 13.50
N ILE A 73 -10.72 0.60 12.62
CA ILE A 73 -10.01 1.83 12.23
C ILE A 73 -10.98 2.83 11.60
N ILE A 74 -11.79 2.40 10.62
CA ILE A 74 -12.73 3.33 9.95
C ILE A 74 -13.94 3.69 10.82
N SER A 75 -14.23 2.88 11.84
CA SER A 75 -15.39 3.07 12.71
C SER A 75 -15.15 4.05 13.84
N SER A 76 -13.89 4.26 14.20
CA SER A 76 -13.55 4.81 15.50
C SER A 76 -12.46 5.87 15.40
N SER A 77 -12.56 6.92 16.21
CA SER A 77 -11.40 7.71 16.65
C SER A 77 -10.57 6.95 17.70
N VAL A 78 -10.51 5.61 17.61
CA VAL A 78 -9.83 4.77 18.59
C VAL A 78 -8.34 5.02 18.45
N SER A 79 -7.70 5.23 19.60
CA SER A 79 -6.24 5.35 19.64
C SER A 79 -5.63 4.07 19.07
N PRO A 80 -4.72 4.18 18.10
CA PRO A 80 -4.10 3.02 17.46
C PRO A 80 -3.50 2.00 18.43
N HIS A 81 -3.06 2.45 19.61
CA HIS A 81 -2.49 1.62 20.67
C HIS A 81 -3.49 0.67 21.36
N LEU A 82 -4.79 0.83 21.11
CA LEU A 82 -5.82 -0.06 21.67
C LEU A 82 -6.15 -1.23 20.75
N LEU A 83 -5.70 -1.20 19.50
CA LEU A 83 -5.85 -2.31 18.57
C LEU A 83 -4.86 -3.41 18.98
N GLN A 84 -5.37 -4.61 19.23
CA GLN A 84 -4.54 -5.79 19.53
C GLN A 84 -4.01 -6.39 18.22
N VAL A 85 -3.17 -5.63 17.53
CA VAL A 85 -2.56 -6.00 16.24
C VAL A 85 -1.05 -5.90 16.36
N ASN A 86 -0.31 -6.79 15.68
CA ASN A 86 1.15 -6.73 15.64
C ASN A 86 1.67 -6.10 14.33
N TYR A 87 2.99 -5.85 14.28
CA TYR A 87 3.67 -5.25 13.13
C TYR A 87 3.38 -5.96 11.79
N TYR A 88 3.41 -7.30 11.77
CA TYR A 88 3.21 -8.07 10.54
C TYR A 88 1.74 -8.12 10.11
N GLU A 89 0.82 -8.10 11.06
CA GLU A 89 -0.63 -8.04 10.78
C GLU A 89 -1.06 -6.68 10.22
N LEU A 90 -0.32 -5.60 10.50
CA LEU A 90 -0.62 -4.28 9.93
C LEU A 90 -0.32 -4.18 8.42
N LYS A 91 0.55 -5.01 7.86
CA LYS A 91 0.87 -4.98 6.43
C LYS A 91 -0.35 -5.35 5.55
N PRO A 92 -1.08 -6.45 5.80
CA PRO A 92 -2.34 -6.71 5.10
C PRO A 92 -3.43 -5.65 5.37
N VAL A 93 -3.46 -5.04 6.56
CA VAL A 93 -4.39 -3.92 6.84
C VAL A 93 -4.05 -2.71 5.98
N TYR A 94 -2.76 -2.42 5.79
CA TYR A 94 -2.28 -1.38 4.87
C TYR A 94 -2.76 -1.67 3.44
N GLU A 95 -2.57 -2.90 2.97
CA GLU A 95 -3.01 -3.32 1.63
C GLU A 95 -4.52 -3.16 1.47
N LEU A 96 -5.30 -3.56 2.47
CA LEU A 96 -6.76 -3.38 2.47
C LEU A 96 -7.15 -1.90 2.42
N CYS A 97 -6.55 -1.05 3.26
CA CYS A 97 -6.78 0.40 3.23
C CYS A 97 -6.41 1.02 1.87
N SER A 98 -5.33 0.55 1.24
CA SER A 98 -4.90 0.99 -0.08
C SER A 98 -5.89 0.55 -1.16
N PHE A 99 -6.30 -0.71 -1.14
CA PHE A 99 -7.28 -1.30 -2.06
C PHE A 99 -8.63 -0.58 -1.98
N THR A 100 -9.13 -0.33 -0.76
CA THR A 100 -10.39 0.41 -0.55
C THR A 100 -10.22 1.91 -0.71
N MET A 101 -9.03 2.42 -1.08
CA MET A 101 -8.76 3.84 -1.24
C MET A 101 -9.15 4.67 0.01
N SER A 102 -8.90 4.11 1.20
CA SER A 102 -9.23 4.71 2.49
C SER A 102 -8.08 5.57 3.00
N THR A 103 -7.93 6.78 2.46
CA THR A 103 -6.75 7.63 2.68
C THR A 103 -6.47 7.98 4.13
N GLU A 104 -7.49 8.32 4.92
CA GLU A 104 -7.34 8.63 6.35
C GLU A 104 -6.91 7.38 7.15
N ALA A 105 -7.59 6.26 6.93
CA ALA A 105 -7.23 4.98 7.56
C ALA A 105 -5.83 4.52 7.15
N LEU A 106 -5.46 4.69 5.89
CA LEU A 106 -4.13 4.38 5.38
C LEU A 106 -3.05 5.24 6.06
N SER A 107 -3.34 6.52 6.31
CA SER A 107 -2.44 7.38 7.08
C SER A 107 -2.27 6.86 8.51
N THR A 108 -3.35 6.48 9.18
CA THR A 108 -3.29 5.88 10.52
C THR A 108 -2.45 4.61 10.53
N VAL A 109 -2.63 3.72 9.55
CA VAL A 109 -1.87 2.47 9.45
C VAL A 109 -0.39 2.73 9.19
N ARG A 110 -0.03 3.74 8.37
CA ARG A 110 1.38 4.14 8.18
C ARG A 110 2.03 4.56 9.49
N ASP A 111 1.35 5.41 10.27
CA ASP A 111 1.85 5.87 11.55
C ASP A 111 2.05 4.69 12.52
N MET A 112 1.11 3.74 12.55
CA MET A 112 1.23 2.52 13.33
C MET A 112 2.41 1.65 12.90
N LEU A 113 2.58 1.45 11.59
CA LEU A 113 3.67 0.65 11.04
C LEU A 113 5.04 1.20 11.44
N VAL A 114 5.22 2.53 11.39
CA VAL A 114 6.46 3.19 11.81
C VAL A 114 6.74 2.95 13.29
N VAL A 115 5.74 3.13 14.17
CA VAL A 115 5.90 2.91 15.60
C VAL A 115 6.22 1.44 15.89
N PHE A 116 5.48 0.51 15.28
CA PHE A 116 5.64 -0.92 15.58
C PHE A 116 6.91 -1.51 14.95
N ALA A 117 7.41 -0.96 13.84
CA ALA A 117 8.70 -1.33 13.28
C ALA A 117 9.86 -0.94 14.20
N ASP A 118 9.79 0.25 14.82
CA ASP A 118 10.80 0.69 15.80
C ASP A 118 10.76 -0.20 17.06
N GLU A 119 9.57 -0.47 17.59
CA GLU A 119 9.39 -1.36 18.75
C GLU A 119 9.83 -2.81 18.48
N ALA A 120 9.61 -3.29 17.25
CA ALA A 120 10.03 -4.64 16.84
C ALA A 120 11.52 -4.72 16.45
N GLY A 121 12.19 -3.59 16.21
CA GLY A 121 13.55 -3.57 15.68
C GLY A 121 13.64 -3.96 14.21
N GLU A 122 12.60 -3.71 13.42
CA GLU A 122 12.46 -4.12 12.01
C GLU A 122 12.32 -2.92 11.01
N PRO A 123 13.08 -1.81 11.14
CA PRO A 123 12.93 -0.66 10.25
C PRO A 123 13.32 -0.97 8.79
N TRP A 124 14.27 -1.89 8.55
CA TRP A 124 14.65 -2.30 7.19
C TRP A 124 13.56 -3.09 6.48
N ASP A 125 12.85 -3.94 7.19
CA ASP A 125 11.71 -4.68 6.65
C ASP A 125 10.58 -3.73 6.27
N LEU A 126 10.33 -2.71 7.09
CA LEU A 126 9.35 -1.67 6.76
C LEU A 126 9.80 -0.83 5.55
N LEU A 127 11.10 -0.55 5.41
CA LEU A 127 11.63 0.19 4.27
C LEU A 127 11.46 -0.60 2.96
N ASN A 128 11.74 -1.91 2.99
CA ASN A 128 11.50 -2.80 1.87
C ASN A 128 10.01 -2.84 1.49
N PHE A 129 9.14 -3.02 2.48
CA PHE A 129 7.69 -2.98 2.28
C PHE A 129 7.22 -1.66 1.65
N ALA A 130 7.72 -0.52 2.13
CA ALA A 130 7.40 0.79 1.56
C ALA A 130 7.88 0.91 0.10
N SER A 131 9.04 0.33 -0.22
CA SER A 131 9.58 0.30 -1.58
C SER A 131 8.71 -0.55 -2.52
N GLU A 132 8.29 -1.74 -2.07
CA GLU A 132 7.41 -2.64 -2.85
C GLU A 132 6.08 -1.96 -3.20
N HIS A 133 5.57 -1.11 -2.30
CA HIS A 133 4.32 -0.38 -2.47
C HIS A 133 4.49 1.00 -3.11
N ASN A 134 5.70 1.38 -3.50
CA ASN A 134 6.04 2.74 -3.98
C ASN A 134 5.57 3.86 -3.03
N ASP A 135 5.56 3.60 -1.72
CA ASP A 135 5.13 4.56 -0.72
C ASP A 135 6.30 5.43 -0.24
N ILE A 136 6.52 6.53 -0.96
CA ILE A 136 7.60 7.47 -0.69
C ILE A 136 7.48 8.09 0.71
N SER A 137 6.25 8.32 1.19
CA SER A 137 6.02 8.95 2.50
C SER A 137 6.37 7.99 3.63
N LEU A 138 5.97 6.73 3.52
CA LEU A 138 6.33 5.68 4.47
C LEU A 138 7.84 5.40 4.46
N ALA A 139 8.44 5.31 3.27
CA ALA A 139 9.88 5.09 3.12
C ALA A 139 10.71 6.20 3.77
N LYS A 140 10.33 7.48 3.58
CA LYS A 140 10.99 8.62 4.23
C LYS A 140 10.87 8.58 5.75
N SER A 141 9.68 8.26 6.25
CA SER A 141 9.42 8.20 7.69
C SER A 141 10.24 7.06 8.33
N THR A 142 10.34 5.93 7.63
CA THR A 142 11.11 4.75 8.06
C THR A 142 12.61 4.98 7.99
N PHE A 143 13.13 5.67 6.97
CA PHE A 143 14.56 5.92 6.80
C PHE A 143 15.19 6.68 7.98
N VAL A 144 14.40 7.52 8.67
CA VAL A 144 14.84 8.21 9.90
C VAL A 144 15.16 7.22 11.02
N LEU A 145 14.52 6.06 11.05
CA LEU A 145 14.73 5.00 12.05
C LEU A 145 15.99 4.17 11.78
N CYS A 146 16.36 3.95 10.50
CA CYS A 146 17.48 3.08 10.11
C CYS A 146 18.87 3.55 10.59
N GLY A 147 19.00 4.76 11.13
CA GLY A 147 20.25 5.27 11.73
C GLY A 147 21.47 5.38 10.80
N PRO A 148 22.46 6.24 11.11
CA PRO A 148 23.67 6.36 10.28
C PRO A 148 24.63 5.16 10.41
N ASN A 149 24.53 4.37 11.48
CA ASN A 149 25.46 3.26 11.73
C ASN A 149 25.15 2.02 10.88
N GLU A 150 23.88 1.72 10.60
CA GLU A 150 23.49 0.53 9.81
C GLU A 150 23.69 0.72 8.30
N VAL A 151 23.61 1.97 7.82
CA VAL A 151 23.91 2.30 6.42
C VAL A 151 25.39 2.06 6.08
N SER A 152 26.27 2.16 7.07
CA SER A 152 27.71 1.95 6.90
C SER A 152 28.04 0.47 6.64
N ASP A 153 27.35 -0.45 7.36
CA ASP A 153 27.53 -1.89 7.22
C ASP A 153 27.09 -2.42 5.83
N ILE A 154 26.12 -1.76 5.19
CA ILE A 154 25.64 -2.10 3.84
C ILE A 154 26.65 -1.65 2.76
N LEU A 155 27.38 -0.55 3.00
CA LEU A 155 28.36 -0.02 2.05
C LEU A 155 29.73 -0.71 2.14
N GLU A 156 30.08 -1.31 3.28
CA GLU A 156 31.33 -2.07 3.45
C GLU A 156 31.30 -3.48 2.80
N GLY A 157 30.15 -3.92 2.27
CA GLY A 157 29.98 -5.21 1.60
C GLY A 157 30.44 -5.27 0.13
N CYS A 158 30.94 -4.18 -0.46
CA CYS A 158 31.52 -4.20 -1.81
C CYS A 158 33.00 -4.62 -1.73
N PRO A 159 33.39 -5.85 -2.12
CA PRO A 159 34.80 -6.19 -2.19
C PRO A 159 35.50 -5.27 -3.18
N ASP A 160 36.52 -4.57 -2.70
CA ASP A 160 37.41 -3.73 -3.49
C ASP A 160 37.78 -4.43 -4.80
N GLU A 161 37.40 -3.81 -5.91
CA GLU A 161 37.80 -4.21 -7.25
C GLU A 161 39.34 -4.28 -7.30
N PRO A 162 39.95 -5.42 -7.68
CA PRO A 162 41.39 -5.58 -7.59
C PRO A 162 42.08 -4.58 -8.53
N SER A 163 42.89 -3.72 -7.92
CA SER A 163 43.63 -2.65 -8.57
C SER A 163 44.44 -3.17 -9.76
N ILE A 164 44.03 -2.82 -10.98
CA ILE A 164 44.84 -3.05 -12.18
C ILE A 164 46.06 -2.13 -12.09
N LYS A 165 47.23 -2.76 -11.97
CA LYS A 165 48.53 -2.11 -11.92
C LYS A 165 48.76 -1.24 -13.16
N LYS A 166 49.17 0.01 -12.92
CA LYS A 166 49.70 0.94 -13.93
C LYS A 166 50.77 0.25 -14.81
N ALA A 167 50.58 0.31 -16.12
CA ALA A 167 51.67 0.21 -17.09
C ALA A 167 51.70 1.51 -17.90
N GLU A 168 52.86 2.17 -17.89
CA GLU A 168 53.12 3.42 -18.59
C GLU A 168 53.24 3.23 -20.12
N THR A 169 52.51 4.12 -20.82
CA THR A 169 52.79 4.83 -22.09
C THR A 169 53.44 4.12 -23.28
N LYS A 170 52.70 4.13 -24.42
CA LYS A 170 53.22 4.63 -25.71
C LYS A 170 52.14 5.39 -26.49
N ASN A 171 52.51 6.60 -26.91
CA ASN A 171 51.78 7.52 -27.77
C ASN A 171 51.34 6.89 -29.10
N CYS A 172 50.14 7.23 -29.56
CA CYS A 172 49.95 7.56 -30.97
C CYS A 172 48.80 8.57 -31.14
N SER A 173 49.09 9.60 -31.93
CA SER A 173 48.23 10.74 -32.24
C SER A 173 47.31 10.41 -33.41
N SER A 174 46.01 10.68 -33.27
CA SER A 174 45.16 11.24 -34.33
C SER A 174 43.79 11.50 -33.76
N GLY A 175 43.23 12.68 -34.06
CA GLY A 175 42.09 13.25 -33.36
C GLY A 175 40.74 12.61 -33.63
N THR A 176 39.73 13.11 -32.92
CA THR A 176 38.53 13.77 -33.47
C THR A 176 37.72 14.31 -32.28
N SER A 177 37.07 15.45 -32.52
CA SER A 177 36.21 16.26 -31.65
C SER A 177 35.31 15.49 -30.66
N ILE A 178 35.25 15.96 -29.41
CA ILE A 178 34.22 15.57 -28.43
C ILE A 178 33.26 16.74 -28.26
N SER A 179 32.12 16.63 -28.91
CA SER A 179 30.87 17.27 -28.55
C SER A 179 29.78 16.24 -28.79
N ASP A 180 28.79 16.21 -27.88
CA ASP A 180 27.57 15.40 -27.92
C ASP A 180 27.68 14.00 -27.32
N HIS A 181 27.12 13.82 -26.11
CA HIS A 181 26.10 12.82 -25.82
C HIS A 181 25.66 12.87 -24.34
N LEU A 182 24.78 13.82 -24.04
CA LEU A 182 23.76 13.64 -23.01
C LEU A 182 22.49 13.22 -23.73
N GLY A 183 21.98 12.03 -23.44
CA GLY A 183 20.62 11.67 -23.84
C GLY A 183 20.41 10.20 -24.11
N LYS A 184 19.58 9.61 -23.25
CA LYS A 184 18.64 8.51 -23.51
C LYS A 184 19.23 7.09 -23.43
N SER A 185 18.90 6.41 -22.33
CA SER A 185 18.42 5.03 -22.43
C SER A 185 17.13 4.91 -21.64
N LEU A 186 16.08 4.62 -22.40
CA LEU A 186 14.69 4.42 -22.01
C LEU A 186 14.41 2.92 -22.06
N TYR A 187 13.61 2.45 -21.10
CA TYR A 187 12.76 1.26 -21.12
C TYR A 187 13.39 -0.13 -21.32
N SER A 188 13.29 -0.94 -20.26
CA SER A 188 12.93 -2.35 -20.37
C SER A 188 12.31 -2.84 -19.06
N MET A 189 10.98 -2.84 -18.96
CA MET A 189 10.20 -3.92 -18.31
C MET A 189 8.75 -3.85 -18.81
N PRO A 190 8.11 -4.99 -19.13
CA PRO A 190 6.80 -5.03 -19.76
C PRO A 190 5.66 -5.19 -18.74
N PHE A 191 4.43 -4.98 -19.24
CA PHE A 191 3.15 -5.47 -18.72
C PHE A 191 2.44 -4.68 -17.60
N PHE A 192 1.57 -3.74 -18.01
CA PHE A 192 0.11 -3.84 -17.82
C PHE A 192 -0.56 -2.80 -18.75
N SER A 193 -1.24 -3.26 -19.82
CA SER A 193 -2.05 -2.39 -20.67
C SER A 193 -3.24 -3.18 -21.24
N HIS A 194 -4.41 -2.93 -20.66
CA HIS A 194 -5.77 -2.99 -21.23
C HIS A 194 -6.69 -2.59 -20.06
N GLN A 195 -7.50 -1.53 -20.08
CA GLN A 195 -8.14 -0.84 -21.18
C GLN A 195 -8.46 0.60 -20.79
N GLN A 196 -8.43 1.50 -21.78
CA GLN A 196 -9.47 2.53 -22.00
C GLN A 196 -9.11 3.28 -23.29
N SER A 197 -9.91 3.10 -24.35
CA SER A 197 -10.30 4.17 -25.30
C SER A 197 -11.05 3.56 -26.48
N LYS A 198 -12.39 3.63 -26.45
CA LYS A 198 -13.22 3.76 -27.65
C LYS A 198 -14.42 4.65 -27.31
N GLN A 199 -14.19 5.95 -27.34
CA GLN A 199 -15.21 6.92 -27.75
C GLN A 199 -14.52 8.05 -28.50
N ASN A 200 -14.55 7.97 -29.83
CA ASN A 200 -14.87 9.06 -30.75
C ASN A 200 -14.76 8.56 -32.19
N GLU A 201 -15.55 9.17 -33.09
CA GLU A 201 -15.95 8.73 -34.44
C GLU A 201 -17.16 7.78 -34.39
N ILE A 202 -18.37 8.21 -34.75
CA ILE A 202 -18.72 8.66 -36.10
C ILE A 202 -19.68 9.86 -36.04
N ARG A 203 -19.29 10.94 -36.72
CA ARG A 203 -20.17 12.00 -37.20
C ARG A 203 -19.91 12.13 -38.70
N THR A 204 -20.75 11.48 -39.50
CA THR A 204 -21.00 11.82 -40.90
C THR A 204 -22.45 11.50 -41.21
#